data_AF-X0ZIB6-F1
#
_entry.id   AF-X0ZIB6-F1
#
_cell.length_a   1.000
_cell.length_b   1.000
_cell.length_c   1.000
_cell.angle_alpha   90.00
_cell.angle_beta   90.00
_cell.angle_gamma   90.00
#
_symmetry.space_group_name_H-M   'P 1'
#
loop_
_entity.id
_entity.type
_entity.pdbx_description
1 polymer ?
#
loop_
_entity_poly.entity_id
_entity_poly.type
_entity_poly.pdbx_seq_one_letter_code
_entity_poly.pdbx_strand_id
1 'polypeptide(L)'
;MPLVKIISDLSGTICNEQIPIEWVLYHAKRKFRLITKAAINYMHWLKDKNPSHFYKTLEGLPLRDFGFLKNLTPNKNWDKMIRDKKPKRVGFITQDDLLVANAYLKTQKQRFEDLGIEVVMLEFNFAKYKKGFYTGEVELNVTPHTLPNLL
;
A
#
# COMPACT_ATOMS: atom_id res chain seq x y z
N MET A 1 -30.22 8.73 1.07
CA MET A 1 -29.73 7.46 0.47
C MET A 1 -28.51 7.00 1.25
N PRO A 2 -28.43 5.75 1.72
CA PRO A 2 -27.24 5.30 2.44
C PRO A 2 -26.05 5.33 1.49
N LEU A 3 -24.94 5.94 1.92
CA LEU A 3 -23.65 5.78 1.25
C LEU A 3 -23.35 4.28 1.23
N VAL A 4 -23.52 3.60 0.10
CA VAL A 4 -22.97 2.25 -0.08
C VAL A 4 -21.46 2.42 0.00
N LYS A 5 -20.91 2.09 1.17
CA LYS A 5 -19.47 2.06 1.44
C LYS A 5 -19.01 0.65 1.13
N ILE A 6 -18.27 0.49 0.04
CA ILE A 6 -17.51 -0.74 -0.19
C ILE A 6 -16.19 -0.59 0.57
N ILE A 7 -15.81 -1.61 1.33
CA ILE A 7 -14.49 -1.71 1.95
C ILE A 7 -13.69 -2.72 1.12
N SER A 8 -12.55 -2.31 0.58
CA SER A 8 -11.66 -3.17 -0.23
C SER A 8 -10.27 -3.25 0.37
N ASP A 9 -9.54 -4.32 0.08
CA ASP A 9 -8.08 -4.32 0.20
C ASP A 9 -7.45 -3.61 -1.01
N LEU A 10 -6.19 -3.22 -0.92
CA LEU A 10 -5.43 -2.67 -2.04
C LEU A 10 -4.82 -3.79 -2.88
N SER A 11 -3.91 -4.54 -2.26
CA SER A 11 -3.15 -5.63 -2.86
C SER A 11 -4.04 -6.83 -3.20
N GLY A 12 -3.94 -7.35 -4.42
CA GLY A 12 -4.77 -8.47 -4.90
C GLY A 12 -6.28 -8.17 -5.06
N THR A 13 -6.74 -6.96 -4.74
CA THR A 13 -8.15 -6.56 -4.84
C THR A 13 -8.34 -5.37 -5.79
N ILE A 14 -7.78 -4.19 -5.52
CA ILE A 14 -7.89 -3.02 -6.40
C ILE A 14 -6.86 -3.09 -7.55
N CYS A 15 -5.68 -3.64 -7.24
CA CYS A 15 -4.69 -4.12 -8.21
C CYS A 15 -4.63 -5.66 -8.16
N ASN A 16 -4.13 -6.28 -9.23
CA ASN A 16 -4.00 -7.74 -9.27
C ASN A 16 -2.80 -8.22 -8.47
N GLU A 17 -1.74 -7.42 -8.44
CA GLU A 17 -0.51 -7.73 -7.77
C GLU A 17 -0.69 -7.63 -6.26
N GLN A 18 0.04 -8.48 -5.55
CA GLN A 18 0.40 -8.16 -4.18
C GLN A 18 1.45 -7.04 -4.29
N ILE A 19 1.30 -5.95 -3.53
CA ILE A 19 2.32 -4.90 -3.39
C ILE A 19 3.08 -5.11 -2.07
N PRO A 20 3.66 -6.29 -1.80
CA PRO A 20 4.31 -6.49 -0.54
C PRO A 20 5.70 -5.84 -0.61
N ILE A 21 6.33 -5.77 0.55
CA ILE A 21 7.64 -5.15 0.72
C ILE A 21 8.71 -5.75 -0.23
N GLU A 22 8.52 -7.00 -0.64
CA GLU A 22 9.32 -7.75 -1.61
C GLU A 22 9.42 -7.05 -2.97
N TRP A 23 8.37 -6.34 -3.40
CA TRP A 23 8.42 -5.54 -4.62
C TRP A 23 9.31 -4.29 -4.46
N VAL A 24 9.21 -3.62 -3.30
CA VAL A 24 10.12 -2.52 -2.94
C VAL A 24 11.57 -3.03 -2.89
N LEU A 25 11.80 -4.21 -2.30
CA LEU A 25 13.11 -4.85 -2.20
C LEU A 25 13.65 -5.30 -3.57
N TYR A 26 12.78 -5.79 -4.47
CA TYR A 26 13.14 -6.21 -5.82
C TYR A 26 13.61 -5.04 -6.68
N HIS A 27 12.93 -3.89 -6.58
CA HIS A 27 13.22 -2.70 -7.37
C HIS A 27 14.31 -1.80 -6.78
N ALA A 28 14.64 -1.89 -5.48
CA ALA A 28 15.70 -1.12 -4.83
C ALA A 28 17.16 -1.47 -5.26
N LYS A 29 17.34 -2.11 -6.42
CA LYS A 29 18.60 -2.63 -6.99
C LYS A 29 19.35 -3.61 -6.07
N ARG A 30 19.16 -4.89 -6.38
CA ARG A 30 19.83 -6.10 -5.88
C ARG A 30 21.16 -5.87 -5.14
N LYS A 31 21.12 -6.04 -3.82
CA LYS A 31 22.28 -6.51 -3.04
C LYS A 31 21.87 -7.83 -2.39
N PHE A 32 22.64 -8.90 -2.60
CA PHE A 32 22.44 -10.21 -1.96
C PHE A 32 22.16 -10.09 -0.44
N ARG A 33 22.83 -9.14 0.23
CA ARG A 33 22.61 -8.78 1.64
C ARG A 33 21.17 -8.39 1.99
N LEU A 34 20.46 -7.75 1.07
CA LEU A 34 19.07 -7.33 1.26
C LEU A 34 18.12 -8.55 1.27
N ILE A 35 18.36 -9.53 0.40
CA ILE A 35 17.58 -10.78 0.34
C ILE A 35 17.78 -11.60 1.61
N THR A 36 19.01 -11.71 2.10
CA THR A 36 19.28 -12.40 3.38
C THR A 36 18.64 -11.67 4.56
N LYS A 37 18.71 -10.32 4.62
CA LYS A 37 18.05 -9.52 5.66
C LYS A 37 16.53 -9.71 5.61
N ALA A 38 15.94 -9.74 4.41
CA ALA A 38 14.52 -9.98 4.19
C ALA A 38 14.09 -11.37 4.70
N ALA A 39 14.83 -12.42 4.35
CA ALA A 39 14.55 -13.78 4.78
C ALA A 39 14.64 -13.93 6.31
N ILE A 40 15.67 -13.36 6.94
CA ILE A 40 15.82 -13.38 8.41
C ILE A 40 14.63 -12.67 9.07
N ASN A 41 14.29 -11.48 8.60
CA ASN A 41 13.19 -10.70 9.13
C ASN A 41 11.83 -11.38 8.93
N TYR A 42 11.61 -12.05 7.78
CA TYR A 42 10.43 -12.85 7.54
C TYR A 42 10.29 -13.99 8.56
N MET A 43 11.40 -14.68 8.87
CA MET A 43 11.41 -15.72 9.90
C MET A 43 11.11 -15.17 11.30
N HIS A 44 11.52 -13.94 11.61
CA HIS A 44 11.14 -13.28 12.86
C HIS A 44 9.65 -12.93 12.90
N TRP A 45 9.11 -12.36 11.81
CA TRP A 45 7.68 -12.11 11.70
C TRP A 45 6.85 -13.40 11.84
N LEU A 46 7.28 -14.52 11.27
CA LEU A 46 6.56 -15.78 11.43
C LEU A 46 6.40 -16.21 12.89
N LYS A 47 7.33 -15.81 13.78
CA LYS A 47 7.32 -16.17 15.21
C LYS A 47 6.38 -15.31 16.04
N ASP A 48 6.39 -13.99 15.86
CA ASP A 48 5.67 -13.06 16.75
C ASP A 48 4.60 -12.21 16.04
N LYS A 49 4.48 -12.34 14.72
CA LYS A 49 3.57 -11.59 13.85
C LYS A 49 3.75 -10.07 13.93
N ASN A 50 4.89 -9.57 14.42
CA ASN A 50 5.16 -8.14 14.50
C ASN A 50 5.53 -7.59 13.10
N PRO A 51 4.72 -6.69 12.50
CA PRO A 51 4.98 -6.16 11.17
C PRO A 51 6.28 -5.33 11.10
N SER A 52 6.78 -4.83 12.23
CA SER A 52 8.06 -4.10 12.30
C SER A 52 9.24 -4.91 11.74
N HIS A 53 9.19 -6.25 11.82
CA HIS A 53 10.24 -7.08 11.22
C HIS A 53 10.31 -6.91 9.70
N PHE A 54 9.17 -6.80 9.02
CA PHE A 54 9.16 -6.53 7.58
C PHE A 54 9.82 -5.19 7.26
N TYR A 55 9.43 -4.12 7.95
CA TYR A 55 9.94 -2.78 7.70
C TYR A 55 11.41 -2.60 8.09
N LYS A 56 11.94 -3.35 9.06
CA LYS A 56 13.39 -3.42 9.31
C LYS A 56 14.21 -3.81 8.08
N THR A 57 13.62 -4.53 7.14
CA THR A 57 14.28 -4.87 5.88
C THR A 57 14.50 -3.64 4.99
N LEU A 58 13.59 -2.66 5.09
CA LEU A 58 13.67 -1.41 4.34
C LEU A 58 14.56 -0.35 5.00
N GLU A 59 14.97 -0.54 6.26
CA GLU A 59 15.77 0.43 7.00
C GLU A 59 16.97 0.95 6.18
N GLY A 60 17.05 2.27 6.05
CA GLY A 60 18.09 2.96 5.28
C GLY A 60 17.85 3.01 3.77
N LEU A 61 16.76 2.43 3.26
CA LEU A 61 16.35 2.63 1.87
C LEU A 61 15.69 4.00 1.68
N PRO A 62 15.95 4.68 0.55
CA PRO A 62 15.33 5.96 0.24
C PRO A 62 13.86 5.78 -0.15
N LEU A 63 13.03 6.77 0.19
CA LEU A 63 11.58 6.76 -0.12
C LEU A 63 11.23 7.04 -1.60
N ARG A 64 12.20 7.41 -2.44
CA ARG A 64 11.92 8.12 -3.71
C ARG A 64 11.83 7.25 -4.97
N ASP A 65 11.77 5.93 -4.87
CA ASP A 65 11.62 5.08 -6.06
C ASP A 65 10.36 4.21 -6.00
N PHE A 66 9.21 4.87 -6.17
CA PHE A 66 7.92 4.20 -6.41
C PHE A 66 7.53 4.22 -7.90
N GLY A 67 8.49 4.42 -8.81
CA GLY A 67 8.23 4.48 -10.25
C GLY A 67 7.59 3.19 -10.78
N PHE A 68 7.89 2.06 -10.14
CA PHE A 68 7.33 0.75 -10.47
C PHE A 68 5.81 0.66 -10.27
N LEU A 69 5.21 1.51 -9.42
CA LEU A 69 3.76 1.46 -9.14
C LEU A 69 2.91 1.73 -10.38
N LYS A 70 3.45 2.43 -11.38
CA LYS A 70 2.80 2.65 -12.67
C LYS A 70 2.65 1.36 -13.51
N ASN A 71 3.43 0.33 -13.18
CA ASN A 71 3.41 -0.95 -13.89
C ASN A 71 2.46 -1.96 -13.24
N LEU A 72 1.87 -1.63 -12.10
CA LEU A 72 0.87 -2.48 -11.45
C LEU A 72 -0.42 -2.48 -12.26
N THR A 73 -1.04 -3.65 -12.37
CA THR A 73 -2.20 -3.89 -13.22
C THR A 73 -3.48 -3.66 -12.43
N PRO A 74 -4.34 -2.72 -12.87
CA PRO A 74 -5.71 -2.59 -12.38
C PRO A 74 -6.50 -3.90 -12.39
N ASN A 75 -7.21 -4.19 -11.29
CA ASN A 75 -8.13 -5.32 -11.26
C ASN A 75 -9.46 -4.98 -11.95
N LYS A 76 -9.69 -5.57 -13.12
CA LYS A 76 -10.89 -5.34 -13.94
C LYS A 76 -12.17 -5.92 -13.33
N ASN A 77 -12.06 -7.00 -12.55
CA ASN A 77 -13.22 -7.59 -11.89
C ASN A 77 -13.72 -6.68 -10.77
N TRP A 78 -12.80 -6.05 -10.05
CA TRP A 78 -13.13 -5.02 -9.07
C TRP A 78 -13.80 -3.81 -9.74
N ASP A 79 -13.26 -3.31 -10.86
CA ASP A 79 -13.90 -2.22 -11.61
C ASP A 79 -15.32 -2.55 -12.06
N LYS A 80 -15.53 -3.79 -12.53
CA LYS A 80 -16.86 -4.26 -12.92
C LYS A 80 -17.80 -4.22 -11.72
N MET A 81 -17.38 -4.72 -10.56
CA MET A 81 -18.17 -4.65 -9.33
C MET A 81 -18.51 -3.20 -8.95
N ILE A 82 -17.57 -2.27 -9.05
CA ILE A 82 -17.82 -0.84 -8.78
C ILE A 82 -18.87 -0.29 -9.75
N ARG A 83 -18.76 -0.56 -11.06
CA ARG A 83 -19.74 -0.13 -12.05
C ARG A 83 -21.13 -0.72 -11.81
N ASP A 84 -21.20 -1.97 -11.38
CA ASP A 84 -22.47 -2.67 -11.12
C ASP A 84 -23.15 -2.12 -9.86
N LYS A 85 -22.38 -1.86 -8.80
CA LYS A 85 -22.89 -1.38 -7.50
C LYS A 85 -23.08 0.12 -7.44
N LYS A 86 -22.40 0.89 -8.30
CA LYS A 86 -22.40 2.36 -8.36
C LYS A 86 -22.25 3.02 -6.97
N PRO A 87 -21.25 2.62 -6.15
CA PRO A 87 -21.03 3.28 -4.87
C PRO A 87 -20.58 4.73 -5.12
N LYS A 88 -20.98 5.65 -4.24
CA LYS A 88 -20.43 7.03 -4.28
C LYS A 88 -19.05 7.11 -3.64
N ARG A 89 -18.77 6.22 -2.69
CA ARG A 89 -17.54 6.21 -1.89
C ARG A 89 -17.06 4.79 -1.63
N VAL A 90 -15.77 4.58 -1.80
CA VAL A 90 -15.08 3.33 -1.49
C VAL A 90 -14.07 3.61 -0.38
N GLY A 91 -14.20 2.88 0.72
CA GLY A 91 -13.17 2.78 1.73
C GLY A 91 -12.19 1.67 1.34
N PHE A 92 -10.92 1.78 1.70
CA PHE A 92 -10.02 0.64 1.63
C PHE A 92 -9.19 0.50 2.90
N ILE A 93 -8.95 -0.76 3.26
CA ILE A 93 -8.17 -1.19 4.41
C ILE A 93 -6.96 -1.89 3.84
N THR A 94 -5.76 -1.41 4.15
CA THR A 94 -4.53 -2.03 3.65
C THR A 94 -3.50 -2.20 4.77
N GLN A 95 -2.74 -3.30 4.67
CA GLN A 95 -1.53 -3.53 5.45
C GLN A 95 -0.28 -3.02 4.73
N ASP A 96 -0.41 -2.57 3.49
CA ASP A 96 0.66 -2.00 2.69
C ASP A 96 1.16 -0.69 3.34
N ASP A 97 2.39 -0.33 3.02
CA ASP A 97 2.96 0.96 3.42
C ASP A 97 2.13 2.15 2.91
N LEU A 98 1.87 3.12 3.78
CA LEU A 98 1.08 4.31 3.46
C LEU A 98 1.55 5.05 2.22
N LEU A 99 2.85 5.30 2.12
CA LEU A 99 3.40 6.09 1.03
C LEU A 99 3.25 5.32 -0.27
N VAL A 100 3.44 4.00 -0.23
CA VAL A 100 3.22 3.10 -1.37
C VAL A 100 1.74 3.11 -1.79
N ALA A 101 0.82 2.89 -0.84
CA ALA A 101 -0.62 2.90 -1.09
C ALA A 101 -1.08 4.24 -1.67
N ASN A 102 -0.70 5.35 -1.04
CA ASN A 102 -1.02 6.70 -1.50
C ASN A 102 -0.43 7.00 -2.88
N ALA A 103 0.83 6.62 -3.13
CA ALA A 103 1.47 6.79 -4.42
C ALA A 103 0.75 5.99 -5.52
N TYR A 104 0.38 4.75 -5.26
CA TYR A 104 -0.40 3.95 -6.21
C TYR A 104 -1.75 4.60 -6.51
N LEU A 105 -2.52 4.98 -5.48
CA LEU A 105 -3.83 5.59 -5.68
C LEU A 105 -3.76 6.90 -6.45
N LYS A 106 -2.71 7.70 -6.23
CA LYS A 106 -2.43 8.90 -7.04
C LYS A 106 -2.20 8.56 -8.51
N THR A 107 -1.50 7.46 -8.82
CA THR A 107 -1.32 7.01 -10.22
C THR A 107 -2.63 6.57 -10.87
N GLN A 108 -3.61 6.13 -10.07
CA GLN A 108 -4.91 5.64 -10.53
C GLN A 108 -6.02 6.70 -10.47
N LYS A 109 -5.69 7.96 -10.17
CA LYS A 109 -6.68 9.03 -9.94
C LYS A 109 -7.71 9.14 -11.07
N GLN A 110 -7.26 9.17 -12.32
CA GLN A 110 -8.15 9.27 -13.48
C GLN A 110 -9.14 8.10 -13.55
N ARG A 111 -8.69 6.86 -13.30
CA ARG A 111 -9.55 5.68 -13.28
C ARG A 111 -10.67 5.81 -12.24
N PHE A 112 -10.37 6.35 -11.06
CA PHE A 112 -11.39 6.55 -10.02
C PHE A 112 -12.39 7.64 -10.39
N GLU A 113 -11.94 8.71 -11.06
CA GLU A 113 -12.82 9.73 -11.63
C GLU A 113 -13.74 9.14 -12.70
N ASP A 114 -13.20 8.31 -13.61
CA ASP A 114 -13.97 7.62 -14.66
C ASP A 114 -15.00 6.63 -14.08
N LEU A 115 -14.73 6.06 -12.91
CA LEU A 115 -15.66 5.21 -12.16
C LEU A 115 -16.69 6.02 -11.36
N GLY A 116 -16.52 7.34 -11.23
CA GLY A 116 -17.41 8.22 -10.48
C GLY A 116 -17.40 7.97 -8.97
N ILE A 117 -16.25 7.55 -8.42
CA ILE A 117 -16.11 7.20 -6.99
C ILE A 117 -15.16 8.13 -6.23
N GLU A 118 -15.49 8.39 -4.98
CA GLU A 118 -14.54 8.93 -4.00
C GLU A 118 -13.82 7.78 -3.29
N VAL A 119 -12.50 7.87 -3.17
CA VAL A 119 -11.67 6.84 -2.53
C VAL A 119 -11.16 7.37 -1.18
N VAL A 120 -11.40 6.61 -0.11
CA VAL A 120 -11.03 6.93 1.28
C VAL A 120 -10.20 5.80 1.86
N MET A 121 -9.08 6.12 2.51
CA MET A 121 -8.19 5.14 3.13
C MET A 121 -8.50 4.98 4.61
N LEU A 122 -8.47 3.74 5.09
CA LEU A 122 -8.40 3.35 6.48
C LEU A 122 -7.11 2.55 6.65
N GLU A 123 -6.13 3.12 7.34
CA GLU A 123 -4.78 2.57 7.40
C GLU A 123 -4.54 1.72 8.66
N PHE A 124 -3.59 0.78 8.60
CA PHE A 124 -3.20 -0.05 9.73
C PHE A 124 -1.70 0.02 10.10
N ASN A 125 -0.79 0.47 9.21
CA ASN A 125 0.66 0.41 9.42
C ASN A 125 1.40 1.70 8.98
N PHE A 126 1.85 2.53 9.93
CA PHE A 126 2.68 3.70 9.68
C PHE A 126 4.16 3.35 9.76
N ALA A 127 4.80 3.11 8.62
CA ALA A 127 6.26 3.07 8.60
C ALA A 127 6.83 4.43 9.01
N LYS A 128 7.84 4.42 9.87
CA LYS A 128 8.52 5.66 10.27
C LYS A 128 9.63 6.04 9.31
N TYR A 129 9.79 7.34 9.14
CA TYR A 129 10.73 7.94 8.22
C TYR A 129 11.62 8.96 8.91
N LYS A 130 12.90 9.01 8.52
CA LYS A 130 13.83 10.05 8.99
C LYS A 130 14.71 10.51 7.83
N LYS A 131 14.68 11.82 7.55
CA LYS A 131 15.48 12.46 6.50
C LYS A 131 15.33 11.81 5.10
N GLY A 132 14.14 11.30 4.77
CA GLY A 132 13.86 10.69 3.46
C GLY A 132 14.20 9.20 3.34
N PHE A 133 14.45 8.52 4.47
CA PHE A 133 14.76 7.09 4.54
C PHE A 133 13.82 6.37 5.50
N TYR A 134 13.56 5.09 5.24
CA TYR A 134 12.89 4.20 6.19
C TYR A 134 13.75 4.02 7.45
N THR A 135 13.14 4.11 8.64
CA THR A 135 13.84 3.80 9.91
C THR A 135 13.72 2.32 10.30
N GLY A 136 12.81 1.58 9.65
CA GLY A 136 12.51 0.19 9.99
C GLY A 136 11.56 0.00 11.18
N GLU A 137 11.06 1.09 11.75
CA GLU A 137 10.02 1.07 12.78
C GLU A 137 8.63 1.23 12.16
N VAL A 138 7.61 0.66 12.82
CA VAL A 138 6.20 0.80 12.46
C VAL A 138 5.40 1.25 13.67
N GLU A 139 4.43 2.11 13.44
CA GLU A 139 3.37 2.41 14.39
C GLU A 139 2.03 1.88 13.86
N LEU A 140 1.32 1.12 14.69
CA LEU A 140 -0.03 0.65 14.37
C LEU A 140 -1.01 1.74 14.80
N ASN A 141 -1.63 2.41 13.82
CA ASN A 141 -2.66 3.39 14.09
C ASN A 141 -3.75 3.27 13.02
N VAL A 142 -5.00 3.47 13.41
CA VAL A 142 -6.17 3.41 12.52
C VAL A 142 -6.77 4.80 12.43
N THR A 143 -6.39 5.53 11.38
CA THR A 143 -6.92 6.88 11.12
C THR A 143 -7.53 6.94 9.71
N PRO A 144 -8.75 7.48 9.52
CA PRO A 144 -9.30 7.70 8.20
C PRO A 144 -8.62 8.86 7.48
N HIS A 145 -8.21 8.65 6.23
CA HIS A 145 -7.63 9.68 5.37
C HIS A 145 -8.44 9.84 4.07
N THR A 146 -8.84 11.07 3.76
CA THR A 146 -9.46 11.44 2.47
C THR A 146 -8.40 12.02 1.54
N LEU A 147 -8.28 11.51 0.31
CA LEU A 147 -7.44 12.14 -0.71
C LEU A 147 -8.01 13.54 -1.04
N PRO A 148 -7.20 14.62 -1.20
CA PRO A 148 -5.76 14.65 -1.41
C PRO A 148 -4.92 15.18 -0.22
N ASN A 149 -5.49 15.35 0.98
CA ASN A 149 -4.83 16.02 2.12
C ASN A 149 -3.76 15.15 2.85
N LEU A 150 -3.05 14.30 2.10
CA LEU A 150 -2.01 13.41 2.60
C LEU A 150 -0.63 13.92 2.18
N LEU A 151 -0.22 15.04 2.80
CA LEU A 151 1.16 15.49 3.06
C LEU A 151 1.16 16.42 4.27
#